data_AF-A0A131Y8U4-F1
#
_entry.id   AF-A0A131Y8U4-F1
#
_cell.length_a   1.000
_cell.length_b   1.000
_cell.length_c   1.000
_cell.angle_alpha   90.00
_cell.angle_beta   90.00
_cell.angle_gamma   90.00
#
_symmetry.space_group_name_H-M   'P 1'
#
loop_
_entity.id
_entity.type
_entity.pdbx_description
1 polymer ?
#
loop_
_entity_poly.entity_id
_entity_poly.type
_entity_poly.pdbx_seq_one_letter_code
_entity_poly.pdbx_strand_id
1 'polypeptide(L)'
;PYIAVSPDRIILEGNDKGVLEVKCPASKRNMTPAEACKFSDFCCHIVNGNVELKKTHPFYFQVQGQMAVLGVQWCDFAVWTDNGDLWDSLSVERVYFDQFFWDSEVLPGLHYFYRFCIVPELLTRRIKRLNFLYTTGKGYVPYLKYKEGFYLCEGNAEALKLCIRKLK
;
A
#
# COMPACT_ATOMS: atom_id res chain seq x y z
N PRO A 1 -1.66 19.13 0.48
CA PRO A 1 -1.13 17.75 0.69
C PRO A 1 -2.29 16.76 0.90
N TYR A 2 -2.33 15.61 0.19
CA TYR A 2 -3.42 14.61 0.28
C TYR A 2 -2.95 13.17 0.51
N ILE A 3 -1.64 12.95 0.62
CA ILE A 3 -1.08 11.66 1.05
C ILE A 3 -0.56 11.90 2.46
N ALA A 4 -0.99 11.06 3.40
CA ALA A 4 -0.62 11.13 4.80
C ALA A 4 -0.39 9.72 5.33
N VAL A 5 0.43 9.60 6.37
CA VAL A 5 0.83 8.33 6.97
C VAL A 5 0.84 8.45 8.48
N SER A 6 0.66 7.31 9.15
CA SER A 6 0.81 7.16 10.59
C SER A 6 1.61 5.88 10.83
N PRO A 7 2.94 5.95 10.90
CA PRO A 7 3.74 4.79 11.30
C PRO A 7 3.46 4.42 12.76
N ASP A 8 3.72 3.17 13.15
CA ASP A 8 3.56 2.77 14.55
C ASP A 8 4.58 3.48 15.44
N ARG A 9 5.83 3.61 14.98
CA ARG A 9 6.86 4.47 15.62
C ARG A 9 7.82 5.10 14.61
N ILE A 10 8.44 6.19 15.05
CA ILE A 10 9.68 6.73 14.46
C ILE A 10 10.85 6.17 15.26
N ILE A 11 11.88 5.69 14.58
CA ILE A 11 13.13 5.23 15.20
C ILE A 11 14.22 6.28 14.96
N LEU A 12 15.00 6.58 15.99
CA LEU A 12 16.23 7.38 15.91
C LEU A 12 17.41 6.47 16.21
N GLU A 13 18.29 6.26 15.23
CA GLU A 13 19.49 5.43 15.34
C GLU A 13 20.72 6.31 15.11
N GLY A 14 21.26 6.86 16.21
CA GLY A 14 22.29 7.89 16.14
C GLY A 14 21.78 9.16 15.43
N ASN A 15 22.38 9.48 14.29
CA ASN A 15 21.95 10.61 13.44
C ASN A 15 20.96 10.18 12.34
N ASP A 16 20.65 8.90 12.24
CA ASP A 16 19.73 8.37 11.24
C ASP A 16 18.31 8.23 11.80
N LYS A 17 17.33 8.26 10.90
CA LYS A 17 15.91 8.20 11.23
C LYS A 17 15.21 7.18 10.32
N GLY A 18 14.49 6.27 10.95
CA GLY A 18 13.64 5.29 10.28
C GLY A 18 12.24 5.24 10.87
N VAL A 19 11.49 4.24 10.44
CA VAL A 19 10.15 3.93 10.97
C VAL A 19 10.08 2.49 11.46
N LEU A 20 9.18 2.23 12.39
CA LEU A 20 8.76 0.89 12.80
C LEU A 20 7.32 0.69 12.34
N GLU A 21 7.06 -0.46 11.72
CA GLU A 21 5.72 -0.94 11.43
C GLU A 21 5.58 -2.35 11.99
N VAL A 22 4.61 -2.57 12.88
CA VAL A 22 4.38 -3.82 13.58
C VAL A 22 3.08 -4.46 13.09
N LYS A 23 3.14 -5.72 12.67
CA LYS A 23 1.96 -6.51 12.30
C LYS A 23 1.80 -7.70 13.23
N CYS A 24 0.59 -7.85 13.79
CA CYS A 24 0.22 -8.94 14.68
C CYS A 24 -0.93 -9.79 14.07
N PRO A 25 -0.66 -10.67 13.09
CA PRO A 25 -1.71 -11.42 12.41
C PRO A 25 -2.30 -12.50 13.32
N ALA A 26 -3.49 -12.25 13.86
CA ALA A 26 -4.18 -13.18 14.77
C ALA A 26 -4.40 -14.58 14.19
N SER A 27 -4.53 -14.72 12.86
CA SER A 27 -4.69 -16.02 12.18
C SER A 27 -3.43 -16.89 12.21
N LYS A 28 -2.27 -16.32 12.56
CA LYS A 28 -0.99 -17.02 12.65
C LYS A 28 -0.48 -17.09 14.10
N ARG A 29 -1.39 -16.92 15.07
CA ARG A 29 -1.07 -17.04 16.49
C ARG A 29 -0.53 -18.44 16.81
N ASN A 30 0.40 -18.56 17.75
CA ASN A 30 1.03 -19.82 18.15
C ASN A 30 1.77 -20.53 17.00
N MET A 31 2.32 -19.76 16.07
CA MET A 31 3.23 -20.22 15.03
C MET A 31 4.47 -19.34 15.05
N THR A 32 5.64 -19.86 14.72
CA THR A 32 6.77 -18.98 14.41
C THR A 32 6.48 -18.18 13.13
N PRO A 33 7.03 -16.96 12.95
CA PRO A 33 6.92 -16.23 11.68
C PRO A 33 7.42 -17.04 10.48
N ALA A 34 8.43 -17.90 10.68
CA ALA A 34 8.94 -18.81 9.66
C ALA A 34 7.94 -19.90 9.27
N GLU A 35 7.21 -20.47 10.23
CA GLU A 35 6.12 -21.41 9.94
C GLU A 35 4.95 -20.72 9.24
N ALA A 36 4.62 -19.50 9.65
CA ALA A 36 3.57 -18.70 9.01
C ALA A 36 3.86 -18.42 7.53
N CYS A 37 5.14 -18.35 7.13
CA CYS A 37 5.55 -18.20 5.73
C CYS A 37 5.17 -19.38 4.83
N LYS A 38 4.82 -20.55 5.39
CA LYS A 38 4.32 -21.70 4.61
C LYS A 38 2.92 -21.44 4.04
N PHE A 39 2.20 -20.44 4.55
CA PHE A 39 0.88 -20.09 4.07
C PHE A 39 0.94 -19.00 2.99
N SER A 40 0.24 -19.23 1.87
CA SER A 40 0.23 -18.31 0.74
C SER A 40 -0.36 -16.94 1.07
N ASP A 41 -1.34 -16.90 1.98
CA ASP A 41 -2.04 -15.72 2.47
C ASP A 41 -1.24 -14.88 3.48
N PHE A 42 -0.09 -15.36 3.94
CA PHE A 42 0.76 -14.62 4.86
C PHE A 42 1.51 -13.49 4.15
N CYS A 43 1.81 -12.41 4.88
CA CYS A 43 2.45 -11.23 4.31
C CYS A 43 3.94 -11.45 3.95
N CYS A 44 4.61 -12.40 4.60
CA CYS A 44 6.02 -12.69 4.39
C CYS A 44 6.26 -14.04 3.69
N HIS A 45 7.49 -14.23 3.22
CA HIS A 45 8.01 -15.50 2.71
C HIS A 45 9.43 -15.75 3.26
N ILE A 46 10.00 -16.92 2.97
CA ILE A 46 11.40 -17.21 3.29
C ILE A 46 12.29 -16.89 2.07
N VAL A 47 13.31 -16.08 2.28
CA VAL A 47 14.40 -15.83 1.31
C VAL A 47 15.72 -16.07 2.03
N ASN A 48 16.54 -16.97 1.51
CA ASN A 48 17.85 -17.31 2.09
C ASN A 48 17.81 -17.63 3.60
N GLY A 49 16.70 -18.22 4.08
CA GLY A 49 16.49 -18.55 5.49
C GLY A 49 15.89 -17.43 6.35
N ASN A 50 15.71 -16.23 5.82
CA ASN A 50 15.13 -15.09 6.53
C ASN A 50 13.65 -14.90 6.17
N VAL A 51 12.86 -14.42 7.13
CA VAL A 51 11.48 -14.01 6.92
C VAL A 51 11.49 -12.59 6.33
N GLU A 52 11.07 -12.48 5.06
CA GLU A 52 11.04 -11.22 4.32
C GLU A 52 9.62 -10.90 3.83
N LEU A 53 9.24 -9.64 3.88
CA LEU A 53 7.99 -9.09 3.43
C LEU A 53 7.88 -9.24 1.91
N LYS A 54 6.81 -9.87 1.45
CA LYS A 54 6.52 -9.98 0.03
C LYS A 54 6.36 -8.59 -0.57
N LYS A 55 7.20 -8.23 -1.56
CA LYS A 55 7.10 -6.95 -2.28
C LYS A 55 5.76 -6.73 -2.98
N THR A 56 5.02 -7.81 -3.26
CA THR A 56 3.67 -7.76 -3.84
C THR A 56 2.56 -7.58 -2.80
N HIS A 57 2.85 -7.69 -1.51
CA HIS A 57 1.86 -7.60 -0.46
C HIS A 57 1.54 -6.13 -0.12
N PRO A 58 0.28 -5.77 0.20
CA PRO A 58 -0.12 -4.39 0.51
C PRO A 58 0.72 -3.69 1.59
N PHE A 59 1.27 -4.44 2.56
CA PHE A 59 2.15 -3.88 3.58
C PHE A 59 3.46 -3.34 3.01
N TYR A 60 3.98 -3.90 1.91
CA TYR A 60 5.17 -3.34 1.24
C TYR A 60 4.87 -1.94 0.67
N PHE A 61 3.72 -1.79 0.01
CA PHE A 61 3.25 -0.48 -0.47
C PHE A 61 3.05 0.52 0.68
N GLN A 62 2.54 0.03 1.82
CA GLN A 62 2.34 0.84 3.03
C GLN A 62 3.68 1.39 3.56
N VAL A 63 4.68 0.52 3.77
CA VAL A 63 5.98 0.96 4.32
C VAL A 63 6.75 1.85 3.35
N GLN A 64 6.69 1.57 2.04
CA GLN A 64 7.26 2.45 1.02
C GLN A 64 6.61 3.84 1.04
N GLY A 65 5.28 3.90 1.21
CA GLY A 65 4.57 5.16 1.36
C GLY A 65 4.89 5.92 2.65
N GLN A 66 5.05 5.21 3.77
CA GLN A 66 5.51 5.81 5.03
C GLN A 66 6.88 6.46 4.87
N MET A 67 7.84 5.73 4.28
CA MET A 67 9.19 6.22 4.04
C MET A 67 9.20 7.45 3.12
N ALA A 68 8.45 7.39 2.01
CA ALA A 68 8.33 8.50 1.06
C ALA A 68 7.74 9.77 1.69
N VAL A 69 6.68 9.66 2.49
CA VAL A 69 6.01 10.81 3.11
C VAL A 69 6.84 11.42 4.23
N LEU A 70 7.58 10.60 4.98
CA LEU A 70 8.40 11.05 6.11
C LEU A 70 9.83 11.43 5.72
N GLY A 71 10.25 11.16 4.48
CA GLY A 71 11.59 11.43 4.00
C GLY A 71 12.68 10.58 4.68
N VAL A 72 12.36 9.34 5.06
CA VAL A 72 13.30 8.39 5.70
C VAL A 72 13.68 7.27 4.74
N GLN A 73 14.81 6.60 4.99
CA GLN A 73 15.39 5.63 4.03
C GLN A 73 15.13 4.16 4.38
N TRP A 74 14.60 3.87 5.57
CA TRP A 74 14.35 2.51 6.01
C TRP A 74 13.18 2.40 6.99
N CYS A 75 12.63 1.19 7.03
CA CYS A 75 11.58 0.74 7.93
C CYS A 75 12.00 -0.59 8.55
N ASP A 76 11.98 -0.68 9.88
CA ASP A 76 11.99 -1.97 10.55
C ASP A 76 10.56 -2.52 10.53
N PHE A 77 10.33 -3.54 9.71
CA PHE A 77 9.05 -4.23 9.59
C PHE A 77 9.04 -5.43 10.53
N ALA A 78 8.24 -5.35 11.58
CA ALA A 78 8.15 -6.37 12.60
C ALA A 78 6.87 -7.20 12.43
N VAL A 79 6.99 -8.52 12.48
CA VAL A 79 5.85 -9.44 12.55
C VAL A 79 5.89 -10.18 13.88
N TRP A 80 4.78 -10.09 14.62
CA TRP A 80 4.58 -10.74 15.92
C TRP A 80 3.47 -11.79 15.84
N THR A 81 3.80 -13.04 16.17
CA THR A 81 2.87 -14.17 16.07
C THR A 81 2.52 -14.83 17.42
N ASP A 82 3.02 -14.31 18.54
CA ASP A 82 2.63 -14.76 19.90
C ASP A 82 2.72 -16.29 20.07
N ASN A 83 3.89 -16.86 19.76
CA ASN A 83 4.24 -18.28 19.87
C ASN A 83 5.01 -18.59 21.17
N GLY A 84 4.58 -18.01 22.29
CA GLY A 84 5.25 -18.18 23.57
C GLY A 84 6.48 -17.28 23.70
N ASP A 85 7.68 -17.83 23.47
CA ASP A 85 8.92 -17.11 23.67
C ASP A 85 9.11 -15.98 22.64
N LEU A 86 9.69 -14.86 23.08
CA LEU A 86 9.89 -13.65 22.25
C LEU A 86 10.64 -13.96 20.96
N TRP A 87 11.68 -14.80 21.04
CA TRP A 87 12.56 -15.12 19.91
C TRP A 87 11.88 -15.98 18.84
N ASP A 88 10.94 -16.82 19.25
CA ASP A 88 10.15 -17.66 18.35
C ASP A 88 8.93 -16.93 17.78
N SER A 89 8.57 -15.79 18.38
CA SER A 89 7.34 -15.06 18.09
C SER A 89 7.56 -13.79 17.27
N LEU A 90 8.80 -13.29 17.21
CA LEU A 90 9.15 -12.03 16.56
C LEU A 90 10.08 -12.27 15.37
N SER A 91 9.74 -11.66 14.24
CA SER A 91 10.68 -11.46 13.13
C SER A 91 10.73 -9.98 12.79
N VAL A 92 11.93 -9.46 12.52
CA VAL A 92 12.14 -8.08 12.09
C VAL A 92 12.98 -8.07 10.82
N GLU A 93 12.46 -7.44 9.77
CA GLU A 93 13.18 -7.18 8.53
C GLU A 93 13.40 -5.67 8.40
N ARG A 94 14.62 -5.24 8.07
CA ARG A 94 14.87 -3.86 7.65
C ARG A 94 14.59 -3.69 6.15
N VAL A 95 13.46 -3.07 5.83
CA VAL A 95 13.04 -2.74 4.47
C VAL A 95 13.61 -1.36 4.10
N TYR A 96 14.28 -1.28 2.96
CA TYR A 96 14.81 -0.02 2.45
C TYR A 96 13.84 0.67 1.49
N PHE A 97 13.90 1.99 1.45
CA PHE A 97 13.13 2.77 0.51
C PHE A 97 13.56 2.50 -0.93
N ASP A 98 12.58 2.19 -1.78
CA ASP A 98 12.75 1.93 -3.20
C ASP A 98 12.15 3.10 -3.99
N GLN A 99 12.99 4.10 -4.26
CA GLN A 99 12.61 5.32 -4.98
C GLN A 99 12.00 5.00 -6.36
N PHE A 100 12.58 4.03 -7.08
CA PHE A 100 12.08 3.67 -8.40
C PHE A 100 10.68 3.07 -8.32
N PHE A 101 10.45 2.13 -7.39
CA PHE A 101 9.13 1.55 -7.15
C PHE A 101 8.11 2.62 -6.74
N TRP A 102 8.49 3.54 -5.86
CA TRP A 102 7.63 4.64 -5.44
C TRP A 102 7.20 5.52 -6.63
N ASP A 103 8.16 5.98 -7.43
CA ASP A 103 7.91 6.93 -8.52
C ASP A 103 7.18 6.28 -9.71
N SER A 104 7.47 5.02 -10.02
CA SER A 104 6.95 4.34 -11.21
C SER A 104 5.65 3.56 -10.98
N GLU A 105 5.39 3.11 -9.75
CA GLU A 105 4.25 2.26 -9.42
C GLU A 105 3.30 2.91 -8.42
N VAL A 106 3.80 3.29 -7.24
CA VAL A 106 2.95 3.64 -6.10
C VAL A 106 2.35 5.04 -6.24
N LEU A 107 3.21 6.05 -6.40
CA LEU A 107 2.80 7.45 -6.43
C LEU A 107 1.81 7.73 -7.58
N PRO A 108 2.05 7.29 -8.83
CA PRO A 108 1.09 7.46 -9.93
C PRO A 108 -0.30 6.86 -9.63
N GLY A 109 -0.34 5.68 -9.01
CA GLY A 109 -1.59 5.05 -8.61
C GLY A 109 -2.36 5.84 -7.54
N LEU A 110 -1.64 6.39 -6.55
CA LEU A 110 -2.23 7.26 -5.53
C LEU A 110 -2.77 8.57 -6.13
N HIS A 111 -2.02 9.20 -7.04
CA HIS A 111 -2.48 10.38 -7.78
C HIS A 111 -3.75 10.09 -8.58
N TYR A 112 -3.77 8.96 -9.29
CA TYR A 112 -4.92 8.53 -10.07
C TYR A 112 -6.14 8.34 -9.16
N PHE A 113 -5.98 7.59 -8.07
CA PHE A 113 -7.07 7.38 -7.11
C PHE A 113 -7.57 8.70 -6.50
N TYR A 114 -6.67 9.60 -6.10
CA TYR A 114 -7.05 10.91 -5.58
C TYR A 114 -7.86 11.72 -6.61
N ARG A 115 -7.37 11.82 -7.85
CA ARG A 115 -8.00 12.61 -8.91
C ARG A 115 -9.35 12.06 -9.35
N PHE A 116 -9.48 10.73 -9.47
CA PHE A 116 -10.65 10.10 -10.09
C PHE A 116 -11.68 9.58 -9.08
N CYS A 117 -11.28 9.36 -7.83
CA CYS A 117 -12.16 8.88 -6.76
C CYS A 117 -12.42 9.95 -5.70
N ILE A 118 -11.35 10.50 -5.10
CA ILE A 118 -11.47 11.40 -3.94
C ILE A 118 -12.01 12.77 -4.33
N VAL A 119 -11.42 13.44 -5.33
CA VAL A 119 -11.86 14.78 -5.76
C VAL A 119 -13.35 14.79 -6.15
N PRO A 120 -13.86 13.86 -6.98
CA PRO A 120 -15.28 13.83 -7.29
C PRO A 120 -16.15 13.55 -6.07
N GLU A 121 -15.70 12.70 -5.14
CA GLU A 121 -16.46 12.42 -3.92
C GLU A 121 -16.58 13.66 -3.03
N LEU A 122 -15.49 14.42 -2.85
CA LEU A 122 -15.50 15.64 -2.04
C LEU A 122 -16.51 16.68 -2.57
N LEU A 123 -16.64 16.78 -3.89
CA LEU A 123 -17.54 17.74 -4.55
C LEU A 123 -18.99 17.25 -4.62
N THR A 124 -19.20 15.98 -4.93
CA THR A 124 -20.53 15.47 -5.30
C THR A 124 -21.20 14.65 -4.19
N ARG A 125 -20.41 14.15 -3.23
CA ARG A 125 -20.81 13.18 -2.20
C ARG A 125 -21.52 11.96 -2.79
N ARG A 126 -21.09 11.53 -3.99
CA ARG A 126 -21.78 10.51 -4.78
C ARG A 126 -21.75 9.14 -4.13
N ILE A 127 -20.65 8.76 -3.47
CA ILE A 127 -20.56 7.52 -2.71
C ILE A 127 -21.55 7.60 -1.55
N LYS A 128 -21.54 8.70 -0.80
CA LYS A 128 -22.49 8.86 0.32
C LYS A 128 -23.96 8.86 -0.12
N ARG A 129 -24.27 9.44 -1.27
CA ARG A 129 -25.64 9.58 -1.79
C ARG A 129 -26.15 8.36 -2.54
N LEU A 130 -25.29 7.72 -3.31
CA LEU A 130 -25.67 6.70 -4.29
C LEU A 130 -25.01 5.33 -4.02
N ASN A 131 -24.08 5.26 -3.07
CA ASN A 131 -23.27 4.08 -2.79
C ASN A 131 -22.48 3.56 -4.01
N PHE A 132 -22.15 4.45 -4.94
CA PHE A 132 -21.32 4.14 -6.10
C PHE A 132 -20.10 5.06 -6.14
N LEU A 133 -18.96 4.46 -6.44
CA LEU A 133 -17.71 5.19 -6.68
C LEU A 133 -17.81 6.10 -7.93
N TYR A 134 -18.81 5.93 -8.81
CA TYR A 134 -18.97 6.65 -10.07
C TYR A 134 -20.44 6.99 -10.38
N THR A 135 -20.67 8.10 -11.08
CA THR A 135 -22.01 8.65 -11.40
C THR A 135 -22.46 8.43 -12.84
N THR A 136 -21.57 8.13 -13.81
CA THR A 136 -21.96 7.93 -15.22
C THR A 136 -21.07 6.91 -15.94
N GLY A 137 -21.68 5.94 -16.63
CA GLY A 137 -20.98 5.05 -17.59
C GLY A 137 -20.17 3.91 -16.96
N LYS A 138 -19.29 3.28 -17.76
CA LYS A 138 -18.56 2.01 -17.51
C LYS A 138 -17.57 2.05 -16.33
N GLY A 139 -18.02 2.40 -15.13
CA GLY A 139 -17.32 2.13 -13.87
C GLY A 139 -16.00 2.86 -13.63
N TYR A 140 -15.55 2.82 -12.38
CA TYR A 140 -14.15 3.09 -12.05
C TYR A 140 -13.27 2.01 -12.68
N VAL A 141 -12.19 2.42 -13.35
CA VAL A 141 -11.17 1.51 -13.86
C VAL A 141 -9.97 1.58 -12.92
N PRO A 142 -9.54 0.45 -12.32
CA PRO A 142 -8.34 0.39 -11.50
C PRO A 142 -7.12 0.93 -12.25
N TYR A 143 -6.25 1.64 -11.53
CA TYR A 143 -5.05 2.25 -12.10
C TYR A 143 -4.22 1.28 -12.94
N LEU A 144 -4.05 0.02 -12.48
CA LEU A 144 -3.29 -0.99 -13.22
C LEU A 144 -3.86 -1.23 -14.64
N LYS A 145 -5.19 -1.35 -14.77
CA LYS A 145 -5.85 -1.52 -16.08
C LYS A 145 -5.75 -0.27 -16.95
N TYR A 146 -5.73 0.91 -16.32
CA TYR A 146 -5.52 2.17 -17.02
C TYR A 146 -4.07 2.28 -17.54
N LYS A 147 -3.09 1.96 -16.70
CA LYS A 147 -1.66 1.97 -17.02
C LYS A 147 -1.30 1.00 -18.15
N GLU A 148 -1.91 -0.17 -18.18
CA GLU A 148 -1.74 -1.17 -19.25
C GLU A 148 -2.30 -0.72 -20.62
N GLY A 149 -2.91 0.47 -20.70
CA GLY A 149 -3.44 1.01 -21.96
C GLY A 149 -4.73 0.34 -22.41
N PHE A 150 -5.38 -0.50 -21.58
CA PHE A 150 -6.68 -1.06 -21.89
C PHE A 150 -7.80 -0.01 -21.91
N TYR A 151 -7.55 1.16 -21.33
CA TYR A 151 -8.55 2.22 -21.20
C TYR A 151 -7.95 3.61 -21.43
N LEU A 152 -8.66 4.44 -22.19
CA LEU A 152 -8.38 5.86 -22.39
C LEU A 152 -9.31 6.70 -21.51
N CYS A 153 -8.77 7.73 -20.86
CA CYS A 153 -9.54 8.73 -20.14
C CYS A 153 -9.63 10.01 -20.98
N GLU A 154 -10.83 10.36 -21.41
CA GLU A 154 -11.11 11.57 -22.16
C GLU A 154 -11.85 12.55 -21.23
N GLY A 155 -11.26 13.73 -21.02
CA GLY A 155 -11.92 14.82 -20.32
C GLY A 155 -12.74 15.66 -21.28
N ASN A 156 -14.00 15.95 -20.93
CA ASN A 156 -14.71 17.08 -21.51
C ASN A 156 -14.31 18.33 -20.69
N ALA A 157 -13.82 19.38 -21.34
CA ALA A 157 -13.40 20.60 -20.64
C ALA A 157 -14.58 21.39 -20.04
N GLU A 158 -15.80 21.23 -20.58
CA GLU A 158 -16.98 22.01 -20.21
C GLU A 158 -17.90 21.29 -19.22
N ALA A 159 -17.93 19.97 -19.27
CA ALA A 159 -18.59 19.16 -18.26
C ALA A 159 -17.50 18.57 -17.39
N LEU A 160 -17.56 18.69 -16.07
CA LEU A 160 -16.72 17.95 -15.10
C LEU A 160 -16.88 16.40 -15.19
N LYS A 161 -17.28 15.91 -16.35
CA LYS A 161 -17.57 14.55 -16.74
C LYS A 161 -16.34 13.97 -17.43
N LEU A 162 -15.67 13.08 -16.71
CA LEU A 162 -14.60 12.25 -17.24
C LEU A 162 -15.22 10.98 -17.82
N CYS A 163 -14.90 10.67 -19.07
CA CYS A 163 -15.35 9.44 -19.72
C CYS A 163 -14.16 8.48 -19.82
N ILE A 164 -14.34 7.24 -19.37
CA ILE A 164 -13.34 6.18 -19.53
C ILE A 164 -13.83 5.21 -20.59
N ARG A 165 -13.03 5.03 -21.65
CA ARG A 165 -13.34 4.15 -22.77
C ARG A 165 -12.35 3.00 -22.82
N LYS A 166 -12.85 1.76 -22.91
CA LYS A 166 -12.01 0.58 -23.17
C LYS A 166 -11.47 0.63 -24.60
N LEU A 167 -10.16 0.56 -24.76
CA LEU A 167 -9.48 0.32 -26.03
C LEU A 167 -9.64 -1.17 -26.36
N LYS A 168 -10.08 -1.49 -27.58
CA LYS A 168 -10.31 -2.87 -28.03
C LYS A 168 -8.98 -3.59 -28.22
#